data_AF-A0A7W5YRC4-F1
#
_entry.id   AF-A0A7W5YRC4-F1
#
_cell.length_a   1.000
_cell.length_b   1.000
_cell.length_c   1.000
_cell.angle_alpha   90.00
_cell.angle_beta   90.00
_cell.angle_gamma   90.00
#
_symmetry.space_group_name_H-M   'P 1'
#
loop_
_entity.id
_entity.type
_entity.pdbx_description
1 polymer ?
#
loop_
_entity_poly.entity_id
_entity_poly.type
_entity_poly.pdbx_seq_one_letter_code
_entity_poly.pdbx_strand_id
1 'polypeptide(L)'
;MRYGQAKALLEQRGWSGLSIGHWDYECGGDVGAAVKTLAGWQASWGMQVASDPQQDAWGTASCAVTDAIRFRHADLPGDAPLTEVPPLVLSELLRDADLAVAVGSLGLDQHAAAGHDGYWQSYGFGELSETARTRHDALARLLPRLKIADRAELTDRFLRVRGQLRTYRIHLGSGNILMEPNDAYLCIVPGRDRSAPSVFLPFEEDGGMLSVILSKAFLLADDTRISDPSITRQLVAT
;
A
#
# COMPACT_ATOMS: atom_id res chain seq x y z
N MET A 1 6.87 1.45 -6.45
CA MET A 1 5.80 2.47 -6.50
C MET A 1 5.58 2.92 -7.95
N ARG A 2 4.36 3.31 -8.33
CA ARG A 2 4.03 3.96 -9.60
C ARG A 2 4.69 5.34 -9.64
N TYR A 3 5.74 5.47 -10.43
CA TYR A 3 6.63 6.63 -10.37
C TYR A 3 5.91 7.92 -10.79
N GLY A 4 5.16 7.91 -11.89
CA GLY A 4 4.45 9.10 -12.36
C GLY A 4 3.43 9.67 -11.36
N GLN A 5 2.68 8.81 -10.65
CA GLN A 5 1.74 9.25 -9.63
C GLN A 5 2.45 9.82 -8.40
N ALA A 6 3.49 9.12 -7.92
CA ALA A 6 4.31 9.57 -6.81
C ALA A 6 4.96 10.92 -7.10
N LYS A 7 5.54 11.06 -8.30
CA LYS A 7 6.19 12.28 -8.77
C LYS A 7 5.21 13.46 -8.74
N ALA A 8 4.02 13.31 -9.33
CA ALA A 8 3.02 14.37 -9.35
C ALA A 8 2.58 14.81 -7.94
N LEU A 9 2.38 13.87 -7.02
CA LEU A 9 1.99 14.17 -5.63
C LEU A 9 3.09 14.91 -4.86
N LEU A 10 4.34 14.50 -5.05
CA LEU A 10 5.51 15.07 -4.40
C LEU A 10 5.82 16.47 -4.96
N GLU A 11 5.78 16.67 -6.28
CA GLU A 11 5.98 17.98 -6.92
C GLU A 11 4.98 19.02 -6.44
N GLN A 12 3.70 18.65 -6.32
CA GLN A 12 2.65 19.53 -5.77
C GLN A 12 2.92 19.95 -4.31
N ARG A 13 3.80 19.23 -3.60
CA ARG A 13 4.17 19.47 -2.20
C ARG A 13 5.56 20.08 -2.06
N GLY A 14 6.15 20.55 -3.16
CA GLY A 14 7.44 21.24 -3.17
C GLY A 14 8.65 20.31 -3.13
N TRP A 15 8.48 19.02 -3.43
CA TRP A 15 9.61 18.14 -3.72
C TRP A 15 10.09 18.34 -5.16
N SER A 16 11.38 18.12 -5.37
CA SER A 16 12.07 18.31 -6.65
C SER A 16 13.08 17.17 -6.89
N GLY A 17 13.81 17.16 -8.01
CA GLY A 17 14.85 16.15 -8.27
C GLY A 17 14.33 14.80 -8.77
N LEU A 18 13.03 14.70 -9.03
CA LEU A 18 12.35 13.50 -9.52
C LEU A 18 12.57 13.33 -11.04
N SER A 19 13.72 12.79 -11.41
CA SER A 19 14.08 12.51 -12.80
C SER A 19 14.86 11.20 -12.98
N ILE A 20 14.18 10.06 -12.83
CA ILE A 20 14.73 8.74 -13.14
C ILE A 20 14.10 8.14 -14.41
N GLY A 21 14.88 7.35 -15.14
CA GLY A 21 14.44 6.64 -16.34
C GLY A 21 15.54 5.79 -16.96
N HIS A 22 15.25 5.25 -18.15
CA HIS A 22 16.13 4.31 -18.86
C HIS A 22 17.15 4.99 -19.77
N TRP A 23 17.54 6.21 -19.43
CA TRP A 23 18.55 6.99 -20.14
C TRP A 23 19.82 7.10 -19.30
N ASP A 24 20.94 7.35 -19.97
CA ASP A 24 22.20 7.79 -19.35
C ASP A 24 22.63 6.94 -18.13
N TYR A 25 22.58 5.62 -18.28
CA TYR A 25 22.91 4.67 -17.19
C TYR A 25 24.33 4.89 -16.66
N GLU A 26 25.28 5.22 -17.54
CA GLU A 26 26.67 5.51 -17.17
C GLU A 26 26.81 6.76 -16.29
N CYS A 27 25.84 7.68 -16.34
CA CYS A 27 25.78 8.86 -15.48
C CYS A 27 24.66 8.78 -14.42
N GLY A 28 24.09 7.59 -14.20
CA GLY A 28 23.12 7.33 -13.13
C GLY A 28 21.71 7.81 -13.41
N GLY A 29 21.25 7.85 -14.66
CA GLY A 29 19.85 8.18 -14.97
C GLY A 29 18.82 7.18 -14.41
N ASP A 30 19.28 5.99 -13.99
CA ASP A 30 18.49 4.95 -13.31
C ASP A 30 18.32 5.18 -11.80
N VAL A 31 19.02 6.15 -11.23
CA VAL A 31 18.98 6.49 -9.80
C VAL A 31 18.74 7.99 -9.59
N GLY A 32 18.02 8.33 -8.54
CA GLY A 32 17.73 9.73 -8.24
C GLY A 32 17.25 9.91 -6.81
N ALA A 33 16.94 11.15 -6.45
CA ALA A 33 16.34 11.44 -5.16
C ALA A 33 15.32 12.56 -5.25
N ALA A 34 14.17 12.37 -4.62
CA ALA A 34 13.24 13.46 -4.35
C ALA A 34 13.84 14.32 -3.24
N VAL A 35 13.94 15.64 -3.45
CA VAL A 35 14.51 16.58 -2.49
C VAL A 35 13.51 17.66 -2.12
N LYS A 36 13.33 17.89 -0.82
CA LYS A 36 12.52 19.00 -0.28
C LYS A 36 13.28 19.69 0.84
N THR A 37 13.25 21.02 0.84
CA THR A 37 13.82 21.84 1.91
C THR A 37 12.71 22.51 2.71
N LEU A 38 12.78 22.42 4.03
CA LEU A 38 11.81 22.97 4.96
C LEU A 38 12.53 23.46 6.22
N ALA A 39 12.36 24.74 6.57
CA ALA A 39 12.89 25.34 7.79
C ALA A 39 14.40 25.08 8.05
N GLY A 40 15.24 25.19 7.02
CA GLY A 40 16.69 24.96 7.12
C GLY A 40 17.12 23.48 7.04
N TRP A 41 16.16 22.56 6.95
CA TRP A 41 16.40 21.13 6.79
C TRP A 41 16.09 20.68 5.36
N GLN A 42 16.92 19.80 4.83
CA GLN A 42 16.71 19.15 3.55
C GLN A 42 16.45 17.66 3.79
N ALA A 43 15.33 17.15 3.27
CA ALA A 43 15.14 15.71 3.09
C ALA A 43 15.49 15.31 1.67
N SER A 44 16.18 14.18 1.55
CA SER A 44 16.49 13.49 0.30
C SER A 44 15.97 12.07 0.38
N TRP A 45 15.05 11.73 -0.52
CA TRP A 45 14.43 10.42 -0.58
C TRP A 45 14.91 9.68 -1.83
N GLY A 46 15.74 8.66 -1.64
CA GLY A 46 16.33 7.90 -2.75
C GLY A 46 15.29 7.11 -3.54
N MET A 47 15.46 7.05 -4.85
CA MET A 47 14.63 6.29 -5.77
C MET A 47 15.50 5.65 -6.86
N GLN A 48 15.10 4.46 -7.30
CA GLN A 48 15.77 3.71 -8.36
C GLN A 48 14.74 3.14 -9.33
N VAL A 49 15.09 3.04 -10.61
CA VAL A 49 14.24 2.45 -11.64
C VAL A 49 13.99 0.98 -11.32
N ALA A 50 12.74 0.55 -11.43
CA ALA A 50 12.31 -0.82 -11.14
C ALA A 50 11.39 -1.42 -12.21
N SER A 51 11.10 -0.67 -13.28
CA SER A 51 10.34 -1.12 -14.44
C SER A 51 11.25 -1.64 -15.55
N ASP A 52 10.67 -2.36 -16.51
CA ASP A 52 11.39 -2.88 -17.67
C ASP A 52 11.60 -1.77 -18.73
N PRO A 53 12.81 -1.64 -19.34
CA PRO A 53 13.11 -0.61 -20.33
C PRO A 53 12.22 -0.67 -21.58
N GLN A 54 11.83 -1.88 -22.02
CA GLN A 54 10.99 -2.07 -23.19
C GLN A 54 9.55 -1.60 -22.91
N GLN A 55 9.04 -1.85 -21.69
CA GLN A 55 7.74 -1.35 -21.25
C GLN A 55 7.67 0.18 -21.21
N ASP A 56 8.77 0.81 -20.81
CA ASP A 56 8.87 2.26 -20.70
C ASP A 56 9.34 2.95 -21.99
N ALA A 57 9.49 2.20 -23.09
CA ALA A 57 10.01 2.68 -24.36
C ALA A 57 11.34 3.45 -24.21
N TRP A 58 12.22 2.99 -23.31
CA TRP A 58 13.51 3.61 -22.97
C TRP A 58 13.39 5.06 -22.45
N GLY A 59 12.21 5.43 -21.96
CA GLY A 59 11.89 6.76 -21.45
C GLY A 59 11.87 6.83 -19.93
N THR A 60 10.94 7.65 -19.41
CA THR A 60 10.77 7.85 -17.96
C THR A 60 10.25 6.57 -17.33
N ALA A 61 10.82 6.20 -16.18
CA ALA A 61 10.44 4.97 -15.51
C ALA A 61 8.94 4.98 -15.15
N SER A 62 8.22 3.89 -15.44
CA SER A 62 6.85 3.73 -14.95
C SER A 62 6.82 3.32 -13.47
N CYS A 63 7.83 2.58 -13.01
CA CYS A 63 7.94 2.11 -11.63
C CYS A 63 9.29 2.42 -11.01
N ALA A 64 9.28 2.74 -9.72
CA ALA A 64 10.47 3.01 -8.93
C ALA A 64 10.48 2.21 -7.62
N VAL A 65 11.64 1.76 -7.18
CA VAL A 65 11.90 1.33 -5.81
C VAL A 65 12.36 2.55 -5.02
N THR A 66 11.83 2.72 -3.81
CA THR A 66 12.20 3.79 -2.89
C THR A 66 13.24 3.28 -1.90
N ASP A 67 14.21 4.11 -1.57
CA ASP A 67 15.26 3.86 -0.57
C ASP A 67 15.03 4.77 0.66
N ALA A 68 16.01 4.81 1.58
CA ALA A 68 15.99 5.62 2.78
C ALA A 68 15.75 7.12 2.50
N ILE A 69 15.06 7.77 3.44
CA ILE A 69 14.98 9.22 3.54
C ILE A 69 16.13 9.69 4.43
N ARG A 70 17.01 10.51 3.88
CA ARG A 70 18.13 11.14 4.60
C ARG A 70 17.80 12.59 4.88
N PHE A 71 18.19 13.07 6.07
CA PHE A 71 18.00 14.47 6.48
C PHE A 71 19.36 15.15 6.57
N ARG A 72 19.43 16.40 6.11
CA ARG A 72 20.61 17.28 6.25
C ARG A 72 20.17 18.62 6.79
N HIS A 73 20.99 19.20 7.66
CA HIS A 73 20.84 20.59 8.04
C HIS A 73 21.70 21.46 7.12
N ALA A 74 21.22 22.63 6.70
CA ALA A 74 21.93 23.50 5.76
C ALA A 74 23.34 23.90 6.25
N ASP A 75 23.51 24.02 7.57
CA ASP A 75 24.76 24.48 8.19
C ASP A 75 25.68 23.34 8.65
N LEU A 76 25.25 22.08 8.56
CA LEU A 76 26.03 20.93 9.04
C LEU A 76 26.49 20.06 7.87
N PRO A 77 27.75 19.60 7.87
CA PRO A 77 28.22 18.67 6.85
C PRO A 77 27.61 17.28 7.06
N GLY A 78 27.08 16.72 5.99
CA GLY A 78 26.61 15.33 5.95
C GLY A 78 25.18 15.13 6.43
N ASP A 79 24.82 13.85 6.59
CA ASP A 79 23.49 13.44 7.05
C ASP A 79 23.39 13.62 8.57
N ALA A 80 22.29 14.23 9.00
CA ALA A 80 21.97 14.44 10.40
C ALA A 80 21.19 13.25 10.98
N PRO A 81 21.40 12.89 12.25
CA PRO A 81 20.61 11.86 12.90
C PRO A 81 19.15 12.31 13.06
N LEU A 82 18.23 11.36 12.95
CA LEU A 82 16.78 11.63 13.03
C LEU A 82 16.38 12.36 14.33
N THR A 83 17.09 12.11 15.42
CA THR A 83 16.86 12.71 16.74
C THR A 83 17.13 14.22 16.78
N GLU A 84 17.88 14.76 15.81
CA GLU A 84 18.16 16.19 15.71
C GLU A 84 17.16 16.92 14.81
N VAL A 85 16.39 16.20 14.00
CA VAL A 85 15.37 16.78 13.12
C VAL A 85 14.22 17.31 13.98
N PRO A 86 13.84 18.61 13.86
CA PRO A 86 12.70 19.15 14.58
C PRO A 86 11.43 18.33 14.32
N PRO A 87 10.64 17.97 15.35
CA PRO A 87 9.49 17.09 15.19
C PRO A 87 8.49 17.56 14.13
N LEU A 88 8.24 18.87 14.02
CA LEU A 88 7.32 19.42 13.02
C LEU A 88 7.85 19.25 11.58
N VAL A 89 9.16 19.45 11.38
CA VAL A 89 9.81 19.24 10.08
C VAL A 89 9.74 17.76 9.71
N LEU A 90 10.05 16.88 10.67
CA LEU A 90 10.00 15.45 10.48
C LEU A 90 8.57 14.98 10.11
N SER A 91 7.57 15.39 10.88
CA SER A 91 6.18 15.01 10.64
C SER A 91 5.65 15.49 9.29
N GLU A 92 5.97 16.72 8.88
CA GLU A 92 5.51 17.24 7.58
C GLU A 92 6.14 16.47 6.41
N LEU A 93 7.45 16.20 6.49
CA LEU A 93 8.16 15.46 5.44
C LEU A 93 7.73 13.99 5.37
N LEU A 94 7.52 13.34 6.52
CA LEU A 94 7.02 11.97 6.57
C LEU A 94 5.55 11.87 6.16
N ARG A 95 4.73 12.90 6.38
CA ARG A 95 3.34 12.95 5.90
C ARG A 95 3.28 12.94 4.36
N ASP A 96 4.16 13.70 3.72
CA ASP A 96 4.27 13.69 2.25
C ASP A 96 4.71 12.32 1.73
N ALA A 97 5.72 11.72 2.37
CA ALA A 97 6.22 10.40 2.01
C ALA A 97 5.16 9.31 2.21
N ASP A 98 4.45 9.33 3.35
CA ASP A 98 3.35 8.41 3.66
C ASP A 98 2.26 8.49 2.59
N LEU A 99 1.83 9.70 2.21
CA LEU A 99 0.85 9.86 1.13
C LEU A 99 1.36 9.32 -0.22
N ALA A 100 2.62 9.60 -0.58
CA ALA A 100 3.20 9.14 -1.83
C ALA A 100 3.32 7.60 -1.86
N VAL A 101 3.66 6.97 -0.74
CA VAL A 101 3.66 5.50 -0.60
C VAL A 101 2.25 4.95 -0.63
N ALA A 102 1.32 5.51 0.13
CA ALA A 102 -0.06 5.05 0.22
C ALA A 102 -0.77 5.05 -1.14
N VAL A 103 -0.57 6.10 -1.93
CA VAL A 103 -1.18 6.23 -3.27
C VAL A 103 -0.35 5.53 -4.35
N GLY A 104 0.98 5.60 -4.26
CA GLY A 104 1.89 5.11 -5.28
C GLY A 104 2.30 3.64 -5.13
N SER A 105 2.04 2.98 -4.00
CA SER A 105 2.48 1.60 -3.78
C SER A 105 1.91 0.63 -4.83
N LEU A 106 2.75 -0.31 -5.27
CA LEU A 106 2.35 -1.40 -6.16
C LEU A 106 1.81 -2.60 -5.36
N GLY A 107 2.04 -2.64 -4.05
CA GLY A 107 1.84 -3.84 -3.24
C GLY A 107 0.37 -4.30 -3.08
N LEU A 108 -0.59 -3.44 -3.44
CA LEU A 108 -2.03 -3.79 -3.43
C LEU A 108 -2.54 -4.27 -4.80
N ASP A 109 -1.75 -4.17 -5.86
CA ASP A 109 -2.16 -4.51 -7.22
C ASP A 109 -1.20 -5.56 -7.80
N GLN A 110 -1.66 -6.81 -7.84
CA GLN A 110 -0.90 -7.95 -8.35
C GLN A 110 -0.48 -7.75 -9.82
N HIS A 111 -1.33 -7.11 -10.64
CA HIS A 111 -0.99 -6.86 -12.04
C HIS A 111 0.08 -5.77 -12.16
N ALA A 112 0.01 -4.74 -11.33
CA ALA A 112 1.02 -3.69 -11.30
C ALA A 112 2.34 -4.14 -10.65
N ALA A 113 2.30 -5.19 -9.83
CA ALA A 113 3.48 -5.82 -9.25
C ALA A 113 4.02 -7.00 -10.09
N ALA A 114 3.51 -7.22 -11.31
CA ALA A 114 4.01 -8.27 -12.19
C ALA A 114 5.53 -8.12 -12.43
N GLY A 115 6.28 -9.20 -12.21
CA GLY A 115 7.75 -9.17 -12.22
C GLY A 115 8.39 -8.87 -10.86
N HIS A 116 7.60 -8.55 -9.84
CA HIS A 116 8.00 -8.27 -8.46
C HIS A 116 7.26 -9.16 -7.45
N ASP A 117 7.08 -10.45 -7.80
CA ASP A 117 6.23 -11.40 -7.06
C ASP A 117 6.62 -11.54 -5.58
N GLY A 118 7.92 -11.51 -5.26
CA GLY A 118 8.41 -11.56 -3.88
C GLY A 118 8.04 -10.31 -3.06
N TYR A 119 8.05 -9.13 -3.68
CA TYR A 119 7.57 -7.89 -3.05
C TYR A 119 6.06 -7.94 -2.85
N TRP A 120 5.31 -8.39 -3.84
CA TRP A 120 3.86 -8.52 -3.73
C TRP A 120 3.44 -9.51 -2.63
N GLN A 121 4.11 -10.66 -2.52
CA GLN A 121 3.84 -11.63 -1.45
C GLN A 121 4.17 -11.06 -0.06
N SER A 122 5.34 -10.46 0.10
CA SER A 122 5.77 -9.89 1.39
C SER A 122 4.91 -8.70 1.83
N TYR A 123 4.57 -7.81 0.92
CA TYR A 123 3.66 -6.69 1.21
C TYR A 123 2.21 -7.17 1.42
N GLY A 124 1.78 -8.13 0.61
CA GLY A 124 0.41 -8.64 0.59
C GLY A 124 0.05 -9.50 1.78
N PHE A 125 1.00 -10.24 2.36
CA PHE A 125 0.76 -11.26 3.39
C PHE A 125 1.81 -11.31 4.52
N GLY A 126 2.70 -10.32 4.59
CA GLY A 126 3.76 -10.23 5.59
C GLY A 126 3.29 -9.75 6.97
N GLU A 127 4.23 -9.24 7.76
CA GLU A 127 3.95 -8.75 9.11
C GLU A 127 3.06 -7.50 9.11
N LEU A 128 2.25 -7.35 10.16
CA LEU A 128 1.38 -6.19 10.31
C LEU A 128 2.19 -4.95 10.67
N SER A 129 1.96 -3.86 9.93
CA SER A 129 2.36 -2.52 10.36
C SER A 129 1.59 -2.08 11.61
N GLU A 130 2.06 -1.05 12.31
CA GLU A 130 1.38 -0.50 13.49
C GLU A 130 -0.05 -0.04 13.17
N THR A 131 -0.29 0.53 12.00
CA THR A 131 -1.65 0.88 11.54
C THR A 131 -2.51 -0.37 11.39
N ALA A 132 -1.97 -1.46 10.86
CA ALA A 132 -2.69 -2.72 10.72
C ALA A 132 -2.96 -3.41 12.08
N ARG A 133 -2.07 -3.25 13.07
CA ARG A 133 -2.30 -3.69 14.46
C ARG A 133 -3.43 -2.90 15.13
N THR A 134 -3.46 -1.58 14.94
CA THR A 134 -4.58 -0.76 15.41
C THR A 134 -5.91 -1.20 14.79
N ARG A 135 -5.87 -1.58 13.51
CA ARG A 135 -7.00 -2.13 12.75
C ARG A 135 -7.46 -3.49 13.30
N HIS A 136 -6.52 -4.36 13.67
CA HIS A 136 -6.78 -5.62 14.34
C HIS A 136 -7.55 -5.40 15.65
N ASP A 137 -7.07 -4.50 16.51
CA ASP A 137 -7.73 -4.18 17.78
C ASP A 137 -9.15 -3.63 17.59
N ALA A 138 -9.36 -2.81 16.56
CA ALA A 138 -10.68 -2.32 16.20
C ALA A 138 -11.61 -3.48 15.76
N LEU A 139 -11.13 -4.37 14.90
CA LEU A 139 -11.87 -5.55 14.46
C LEU A 139 -12.23 -6.48 15.62
N ALA A 140 -11.32 -6.71 16.56
CA ALA A 140 -11.57 -7.54 17.74
C ALA A 140 -12.78 -7.04 18.56
N ARG A 141 -12.99 -5.72 18.61
CA ARG A 141 -14.11 -5.09 19.32
C ARG A 141 -15.41 -5.08 18.49
N LEU A 142 -15.30 -4.95 17.18
CA LEU A 142 -16.45 -4.84 16.26
C LEU A 142 -17.05 -6.20 15.89
N LEU A 143 -16.20 -7.18 15.56
CA LEU A 143 -16.61 -8.48 15.00
C LEU A 143 -17.72 -9.18 15.78
N PRO A 144 -17.71 -9.26 17.13
CA PRO A 144 -18.76 -9.95 17.89
C PRO A 144 -20.16 -9.33 17.72
N ARG A 145 -20.25 -8.09 17.24
CA ARG A 145 -21.51 -7.35 17.05
C ARG A 145 -22.01 -7.38 15.61
N LEU A 146 -21.25 -7.97 14.69
CA LEU A 146 -21.58 -8.03 13.27
C LEU A 146 -22.41 -9.28 12.96
N LYS A 147 -23.20 -9.20 11.88
CA LYS A 147 -24.04 -10.33 11.42
C LYS A 147 -23.23 -11.56 10.99
N ILE A 148 -21.94 -11.39 10.72
CA ILE A 148 -21.03 -12.46 10.27
C ILE A 148 -20.20 -13.04 11.42
N ALA A 149 -20.49 -12.69 12.68
CA ALA A 149 -19.68 -13.07 13.85
C ALA A 149 -19.48 -14.58 13.99
N ASP A 150 -20.47 -15.40 13.62
CA ASP A 150 -20.42 -16.86 13.65
C ASP A 150 -19.62 -17.49 12.49
N ARG A 151 -19.31 -16.68 11.48
CA ARG A 151 -18.56 -17.06 10.27
C ARG A 151 -17.16 -16.46 10.23
N ALA A 152 -16.84 -15.53 11.13
CA ALA A 152 -15.60 -14.79 11.12
C ALA A 152 -14.74 -15.13 12.34
N GLU A 153 -13.46 -15.38 12.12
CA GLU A 153 -12.45 -15.64 13.15
C GLU A 153 -11.26 -14.71 12.92
N LEU A 154 -10.95 -13.90 13.93
CA LEU A 154 -9.79 -13.01 13.90
C LEU A 154 -8.56 -13.77 14.40
N THR A 155 -7.53 -13.84 13.56
CA THR A 155 -6.21 -14.40 13.91
C THR A 155 -5.21 -13.25 14.07
N ASP A 156 -3.94 -13.57 14.26
CA ASP A 156 -2.88 -12.56 14.39
C ASP A 156 -2.79 -11.62 13.17
N ARG A 157 -2.76 -12.18 11.95
CA ARG A 157 -2.56 -11.39 10.71
C ARG A 157 -3.75 -11.37 9.76
N PHE A 158 -4.73 -12.22 9.99
CA PHE A 158 -5.85 -12.44 9.06
C PHE A 158 -7.20 -12.40 9.76
N LEU A 159 -8.19 -11.91 9.04
CA LEU A 159 -9.60 -12.20 9.28
C LEU A 159 -9.99 -13.41 8.44
N ARG A 160 -10.24 -14.56 9.09
CA ARG A 160 -10.72 -15.77 8.43
C ARG A 160 -12.25 -15.72 8.36
N VAL A 161 -12.82 -15.92 7.17
CA VAL A 161 -14.26 -15.83 6.90
C VAL A 161 -14.73 -17.10 6.21
N ARG A 162 -15.70 -17.79 6.81
CA ARG A 162 -16.31 -19.01 6.26
C ARG A 162 -17.52 -18.64 5.40
N GLY A 163 -17.40 -18.82 4.08
CA GLY A 163 -18.51 -18.78 3.14
C GLY A 163 -19.21 -20.13 3.00
N GLN A 164 -20.04 -20.30 1.97
CA GLN A 164 -20.66 -21.59 1.62
C GLN A 164 -19.83 -22.35 0.58
N LEU A 165 -19.11 -21.64 -0.29
CA LEU A 165 -18.26 -22.22 -1.32
C LEU A 165 -16.85 -22.48 -0.80
N ARG A 166 -16.25 -21.52 -0.08
CA ARG A 166 -14.88 -21.63 0.46
C ARG A 166 -14.71 -20.95 1.81
N THR A 167 -13.56 -21.17 2.42
CA THR A 167 -13.04 -20.35 3.53
C THR A 167 -12.01 -19.37 3.00
N TYR A 168 -12.08 -18.13 3.45
CA TYR A 168 -11.29 -17.02 2.96
C TYR A 168 -10.44 -16.45 4.09
N ARG A 169 -9.18 -16.11 3.82
CA ARG A 169 -8.29 -15.43 4.75
C ARG A 169 -7.97 -14.04 4.20
N ILE A 170 -8.50 -13.00 4.83
CA ILE A 170 -8.29 -11.61 4.45
C ILE A 170 -7.14 -11.05 5.28
N HIS A 171 -6.04 -10.66 4.64
CA HIS A 171 -4.89 -10.08 5.34
C HIS A 171 -5.23 -8.70 5.89
N LEU A 172 -4.93 -8.46 7.18
CA LEU A 172 -5.34 -7.25 7.87
C LEU A 172 -4.57 -6.00 7.44
N GLY A 173 -3.36 -6.16 6.90
CA GLY A 173 -2.54 -5.06 6.41
C GLY A 173 -2.94 -4.57 5.01
N SER A 174 -3.13 -5.51 4.09
CA SER A 174 -3.30 -5.27 2.65
C SER A 174 -4.74 -5.45 2.16
N GLY A 175 -5.57 -6.18 2.89
CA GLY A 175 -6.88 -6.62 2.43
C GLY A 175 -6.86 -7.70 1.34
N ASN A 176 -5.69 -8.27 1.01
CA ASN A 176 -5.56 -9.38 0.06
C ASN A 176 -6.21 -10.65 0.61
N ILE A 177 -6.77 -11.47 -0.28
CA ILE A 177 -7.56 -12.64 0.11
C ILE A 177 -6.89 -13.92 -0.39
N LEU A 178 -6.72 -14.89 0.50
CA LEU A 178 -6.36 -16.27 0.16
C LEU A 178 -7.56 -17.19 0.38
N MET A 179 -7.73 -18.17 -0.50
CA MET A 179 -8.77 -19.19 -0.42
C MET A 179 -8.19 -20.49 0.10
N GLU A 180 -8.79 -21.06 1.14
CA GLU A 180 -8.44 -22.39 1.63
C GLU A 180 -9.03 -23.48 0.72
N PRO A 181 -8.40 -24.67 0.64
CA PRO A 181 -7.19 -25.10 1.38
C PRO A 181 -5.86 -24.85 0.66
N ASN A 182 -5.89 -24.39 -0.60
CA ASN A 182 -4.71 -24.31 -1.48
C ASN A 182 -4.00 -22.95 -1.45
N ASP A 183 -4.51 -21.99 -0.67
CA ASP A 183 -4.04 -20.61 -0.62
C ASP A 183 -4.06 -19.91 -1.98
N ALA A 184 -5.02 -20.26 -2.82
CA ALA A 184 -5.24 -19.57 -4.09
C ALA A 184 -5.66 -18.12 -3.82
N TYR A 185 -4.99 -17.17 -4.49
CA TYR A 185 -5.29 -15.76 -4.36
C TYR A 185 -6.65 -15.42 -5.00
N LEU A 186 -7.43 -14.58 -4.32
CA LEU A 186 -8.69 -14.03 -4.81
C LEU A 186 -8.59 -12.50 -4.91
N CYS A 187 -8.61 -11.99 -6.13
CA CYS A 187 -8.57 -10.55 -6.40
C CYS A 187 -9.99 -9.97 -6.39
N ILE A 188 -10.25 -9.08 -5.42
CA ILE A 188 -11.48 -8.27 -5.35
C ILE A 188 -11.07 -6.80 -5.25
N VAL A 189 -11.39 -6.04 -6.29
CA VAL A 189 -11.11 -4.60 -6.38
C VAL A 189 -12.29 -3.83 -5.78
N PRO A 190 -12.06 -2.96 -4.78
CA PRO A 190 -13.12 -2.12 -4.24
C PRO A 190 -13.71 -1.22 -5.32
N GLY A 191 -15.05 -1.10 -5.35
CA GLY A 191 -15.73 -0.14 -6.21
C GLY A 191 -15.36 1.30 -5.82
N ARG A 192 -15.32 2.21 -6.79
CA ARG A 192 -14.98 3.64 -6.58
C ARG A 192 -16.10 4.48 -5.95
N ASP A 193 -17.17 3.84 -5.47
CA ASP A 193 -18.36 4.57 -5.06
C ASP A 193 -18.19 5.13 -3.64
N ARG A 194 -17.93 6.44 -3.56
CA ARG A 194 -17.68 7.20 -2.32
C ARG A 194 -18.95 7.56 -1.54
N SER A 195 -20.11 7.04 -1.95
CA SER A 195 -21.42 7.37 -1.35
C SER A 195 -21.77 6.53 -0.09
N ALA A 196 -20.95 5.53 0.26
CA ALA A 196 -21.23 4.67 1.41
C ALA A 196 -20.89 5.37 2.75
N PRO A 197 -21.68 5.18 3.82
CA PRO A 197 -21.37 5.72 5.14
C PRO A 197 -20.04 5.15 5.66
N SER A 198 -19.09 6.02 6.00
CA SER A 198 -17.76 5.65 6.47
C SER A 198 -17.71 5.48 7.99
N VAL A 199 -16.90 4.53 8.46
CA VAL A 199 -16.55 4.38 9.88
C VAL A 199 -15.29 5.20 10.11
N PHE A 200 -15.31 6.16 11.04
CA PHE A 200 -14.12 6.93 11.37
C PHE A 200 -13.14 6.08 12.21
N LEU A 201 -11.90 5.95 11.74
CA LEU A 201 -10.79 5.42 12.51
C LEU A 201 -9.68 6.48 12.59
N PRO A 202 -8.89 6.51 13.68
CA PRO A 202 -7.65 7.26 13.71
C PRO A 202 -6.77 6.85 12.52
N PHE A 203 -6.30 7.83 11.75
CA PHE A 203 -5.37 7.66 10.62
C PHE A 203 -5.91 6.97 9.35
N GLU A 204 -7.23 6.79 9.20
CA GLU A 204 -7.85 6.32 7.95
C GLU A 204 -9.03 7.21 7.53
N GLU A 205 -8.85 8.01 6.47
CA GLU A 205 -9.94 8.78 5.85
C GLU A 205 -10.95 7.84 5.17
N ASP A 206 -12.25 8.18 5.21
CA ASP A 206 -13.36 7.41 4.63
C ASP A 206 -13.42 5.92 5.05
N GLY A 207 -12.92 5.59 6.25
CA GLY A 207 -12.89 4.23 6.80
C GLY A 207 -11.80 3.32 6.23
N GLY A 208 -11.00 3.83 5.29
CA GLY A 208 -9.77 3.23 4.77
C GLY A 208 -9.79 1.72 4.55
N MET A 209 -8.71 1.06 4.95
CA MET A 209 -8.51 -0.37 4.72
C MET A 209 -9.45 -1.22 5.60
N LEU A 210 -9.85 -0.74 6.78
CA LEU A 210 -10.80 -1.48 7.61
C LEU A 210 -12.13 -1.66 6.89
N SER A 211 -12.65 -0.58 6.29
CA SER A 211 -13.90 -0.61 5.52
C SER A 211 -13.80 -1.62 4.37
N VAL A 212 -12.68 -1.60 3.64
CA VAL A 212 -12.40 -2.58 2.57
C VAL A 212 -12.40 -4.02 3.09
N ILE A 213 -11.75 -4.29 4.23
CA ILE A 213 -11.70 -5.62 4.85
C ILE A 213 -13.11 -6.07 5.26
N LEU A 214 -13.89 -5.19 5.89
CA LEU A 214 -15.26 -5.50 6.31
C LEU A 214 -16.18 -5.74 5.11
N SER A 215 -16.12 -4.90 4.08
CA SER A 215 -16.90 -5.10 2.85
C SER A 215 -16.59 -6.44 2.18
N LYS A 216 -15.30 -6.80 2.10
CA LYS A 216 -14.88 -8.12 1.62
C LYS A 216 -15.40 -9.24 2.51
N ALA A 217 -15.31 -9.11 3.83
CA ALA A 217 -15.81 -10.12 4.76
C ALA A 217 -17.32 -10.34 4.63
N PHE A 218 -18.12 -9.28 4.50
CA PHE A 218 -19.56 -9.40 4.27
C PHE A 218 -19.89 -10.03 2.92
N LEU A 219 -19.20 -9.63 1.86
CA LEU A 219 -19.38 -10.21 0.53
C LEU A 219 -19.06 -11.72 0.51
N LEU A 220 -17.95 -12.11 1.14
CA LEU A 220 -17.45 -13.48 1.15
C LEU A 220 -18.19 -14.41 2.13
N ALA A 221 -18.78 -13.85 3.18
CA ALA A 221 -19.66 -14.61 4.07
C ALA A 221 -20.93 -15.11 3.37
N ASP A 222 -21.29 -14.51 2.23
CA ASP A 222 -22.46 -14.83 1.40
C ASP A 222 -22.04 -15.12 -0.05
N ASP A 223 -20.96 -15.87 -0.21
CA ASP A 223 -20.26 -16.11 -1.48
C ASP A 223 -21.14 -16.72 -2.60
N THR A 224 -22.18 -17.47 -2.24
CA THR A 224 -23.15 -18.02 -3.19
C THR A 224 -24.02 -16.97 -3.88
N ARG A 225 -24.15 -15.78 -3.31
CA ARG A 225 -24.93 -14.68 -3.90
C ARG A 225 -24.09 -13.75 -4.77
N ILE A 226 -22.78 -13.97 -4.86
CA ILE A 226 -21.89 -13.19 -5.71
C ILE A 226 -22.22 -13.49 -7.17
N SER A 227 -22.64 -12.47 -7.92
CA SER A 227 -22.97 -12.58 -9.35
C SER A 227 -21.90 -12.00 -10.27
N ASP A 228 -20.94 -11.24 -9.73
CA ASP A 228 -19.88 -10.61 -10.51
C ASP A 228 -18.99 -11.67 -11.19
N PRO A 229 -18.95 -11.73 -12.54
CA PRO A 229 -18.14 -12.69 -13.27
C PRO A 229 -16.63 -12.56 -13.01
N SER A 230 -16.15 -11.37 -12.64
CA SER A 230 -14.73 -11.17 -12.29
C SER A 230 -14.35 -11.90 -11.01
N ILE A 231 -15.30 -12.12 -10.09
CA ILE A 231 -15.09 -12.82 -8.82
C ILE A 231 -15.43 -14.30 -8.97
N THR A 232 -16.61 -14.62 -9.51
CA THR A 232 -17.11 -16.01 -9.56
C THR A 232 -16.20 -16.96 -10.34
N ARG A 233 -15.55 -16.47 -11.41
CA ARG A 233 -14.56 -17.27 -12.18
C ARG A 233 -13.32 -17.63 -11.36
N GLN A 234 -12.92 -16.79 -10.40
CA GLN A 234 -11.77 -17.05 -9.53
C GLN A 234 -12.12 -18.07 -8.45
N LEU A 235 -13.37 -18.10 -7.96
CA LEU A 235 -13.81 -19.04 -6.91
C LEU A 235 -13.79 -20.51 -7.35
N VAL A 236 -13.77 -20.78 -8.65
CA VAL A 236 -13.67 -22.13 -9.22
C VAL A 236 -12.24 -22.56 -9.52
N ALA A 237 -11.27 -21.63 -9.49
CA ALA A 237 -9.87 -21.94 -9.74
C ALA A 237 -9.32 -22.82 -8.60
N THR A 238 -8.78 -23.99 -8.97
CA THR A 238 -8.22 -25.00 -8.04
C THR A 238 -6.72 -24.86 -7.95
#